data_AF-A0A7V1ULZ7-F1
#
_entry.id   AF-A0A7V1ULZ7-F1
#
_cell.length_a   1.000
_cell.length_b   1.000
_cell.length_c   1.000
_cell.angle_alpha   90.00
_cell.angle_beta   90.00
_cell.angle_gamma   90.00
#
_symmetry.space_group_name_H-M   'P 1'
#
loop_
_entity.id
_entity.type
_entity.pdbx_description
1 polymer ?
#
loop_
_entity_poly.entity_id
_entity_poly.type
_entity_poly.pdbx_seq_one_letter_code
_entity_poly.pdbx_strand_id
1 'polypeptide(L)'
;MRLLIEQVVKAIVDAPDEVFVDEVKRTGSSLELEVEVAPKDIGKVIGKQGRTIRSLRTLAQAAGMVQGLRCNLELLEEDDLEPDDEAVEGDESSEDNRGNQA
;
A
#
# COMPACT_ATOMS: atom_id res chain seq x y z
N MET A 1 4.81 -12.40 -8.21
CA MET A 1 3.87 -11.46 -8.83
C MET A 1 4.25 -10.01 -8.56
N ARG A 2 4.44 -9.62 -7.28
CA ARG A 2 4.96 -8.31 -6.85
C ARG A 2 6.06 -7.75 -7.77
N LEU A 3 7.16 -8.50 -7.96
CA LEU A 3 8.29 -8.08 -8.80
C LEU A 3 7.89 -7.74 -10.25
N LEU A 4 6.94 -8.48 -10.84
CA LEU A 4 6.47 -8.19 -12.20
C LEU A 4 5.82 -6.81 -12.25
N ILE A 5 4.92 -6.53 -11.31
CA ILE A 5 4.21 -5.25 -11.24
C ILE A 5 5.19 -4.11 -10.95
N GLU A 6 6.08 -4.29 -9.98
CA GLU A 6 7.11 -3.32 -9.62
C GLU A 6 7.96 -2.93 -10.84
N GLN A 7 8.45 -3.90 -11.63
CA GLN A 7 9.27 -3.61 -12.81
C GLN A 7 8.49 -2.90 -13.92
N VAL A 8 7.22 -3.24 -14.12
CA VAL A 8 6.39 -2.56 -15.12
C VAL A 8 6.11 -1.11 -14.69
N VAL A 9 5.80 -0.89 -13.42
CA VAL A 9 5.54 0.47 -12.88
C VAL A 9 6.81 1.31 -12.94
N LYS A 10 7.97 0.78 -12.54
CA LYS A 10 9.27 1.45 -12.66
C LYS A 10 9.60 1.89 -14.10
N ALA A 11 9.09 1.19 -15.10
CA ALA A 11 9.27 1.56 -16.51
C ALA A 11 8.30 2.66 -17.02
N ILE A 12 7.24 2.98 -16.26
CA ILE A 12 6.23 3.99 -16.62
C ILE A 12 6.54 5.37 -16.01
N VAL A 13 7.16 5.39 -14.83
CA VAL A 13 7.36 6.59 -14.00
C VAL A 13 8.71 7.28 -14.27
N ASP A 14 8.85 8.54 -13.86
CA ASP A 14 10.15 9.23 -13.94
C ASP A 14 11.05 8.95 -12.72
N ALA A 15 10.46 8.64 -11.56
CA ALA A 15 11.18 8.29 -10.34
C ALA A 15 11.06 6.78 -10.03
N PRO A 16 11.83 5.91 -10.70
CA PRO A 16 11.75 4.46 -10.48
C PRO A 16 12.20 4.05 -9.07
N ASP A 17 12.99 4.88 -8.39
CA ASP A 17 13.44 4.62 -7.01
C ASP A 17 12.36 4.92 -5.97
N GLU A 18 11.33 5.69 -6.34
CA GLU A 18 10.16 6.04 -5.52
C GLU A 18 8.96 5.13 -5.87
N VAL A 19 9.21 3.86 -6.19
CA VAL A 19 8.16 2.87 -6.47
C VAL A 19 8.20 1.78 -5.41
N PHE A 20 7.12 1.69 -4.64
CA PHE A 20 6.93 0.67 -3.61
C PHE A 20 5.73 -0.19 -3.98
N VAL A 21 5.86 -1.50 -3.79
CA VAL A 21 4.79 -2.45 -4.08
C VAL A 21 4.74 -3.44 -2.94
N ASP A 22 3.60 -3.53 -2.27
CA ASP A 22 3.41 -4.40 -1.11
C ASP A 22 2.18 -5.31 -1.22
N GLU A 23 2.24 -6.45 -0.56
CA GLU A 23 1.16 -7.42 -0.42
C GLU A 23 0.49 -7.25 0.94
N VAL A 24 -0.43 -6.30 1.05
CA VAL A 24 -1.07 -5.89 2.32
C VAL A 24 -2.01 -6.93 2.94
N LYS A 25 -2.75 -7.67 2.10
CA LYS A 25 -3.77 -8.60 2.62
C LYS A 25 -3.90 -9.85 1.79
N ARG A 26 -3.89 -11.00 2.47
CA ARG A 26 -4.20 -12.31 1.88
C ARG A 26 -5.32 -12.97 2.65
N THR A 27 -6.40 -13.34 1.96
CA THR A 27 -7.52 -14.08 2.54
C THR A 27 -7.94 -15.20 1.60
N GLY A 28 -7.59 -16.44 1.96
CA GLY A 28 -7.78 -17.59 1.08
C GLY A 28 -7.00 -17.42 -0.23
N SER A 29 -7.71 -17.37 -1.35
CA SER A 29 -7.15 -17.11 -2.67
C SER A 29 -7.14 -15.64 -3.07
N SER A 30 -7.73 -14.74 -2.30
CA SER A 30 -7.69 -13.29 -2.58
C SER A 30 -6.39 -12.67 -2.06
N LEU A 31 -5.79 -11.80 -2.87
CA LEU A 31 -4.62 -11.01 -2.52
C LEU A 31 -4.85 -9.55 -2.90
N GLU A 32 -4.58 -8.62 -1.99
CA GLU A 32 -4.50 -7.19 -2.28
C GLU A 32 -3.04 -6.79 -2.43
N LEU A 33 -2.76 -6.10 -3.53
CA LEU A 33 -1.46 -5.60 -3.89
C LEU A 33 -1.56 -4.09 -4.03
N GLU A 34 -0.81 -3.37 -3.22
CA GLU A 34 -0.74 -1.92 -3.24
C GLU A 34 0.50 -1.48 -4.00
N VAL A 35 0.35 -0.39 -4.76
CA VAL A 35 1.42 0.28 -5.47
C VAL A 35 1.43 1.72 -5.02
N GLU A 36 2.57 2.16 -4.52
CA GLU A 36 2.84 3.55 -4.20
C GLU A 36 3.91 4.07 -5.17
N VAL A 37 3.71 5.30 -5.64
CA VAL A 37 4.64 5.98 -6.53
C VAL A 37 4.81 7.43 -6.08
N ALA A 38 5.87 8.09 -6.54
CA ALA A 38 6.00 9.53 -6.37
C ALA A 38 4.73 10.27 -6.83
N PRO A 39 4.26 11.31 -6.10
CA PRO A 39 3.01 12.01 -6.42
C PRO A 39 2.93 12.55 -7.86
N LYS A 40 4.09 13.03 -8.37
CA LYS A 40 4.27 13.49 -9.75
C LYS A 40 4.03 12.42 -10.82
N ASP A 41 4.11 11.14 -10.45
CA ASP A 41 4.04 10.00 -11.35
C ASP A 41 2.68 9.28 -11.33
N ILE A 42 1.80 9.57 -10.36
CA ILE A 42 0.43 9.01 -10.25
C ILE A 42 -0.31 9.12 -11.59
N GLY A 43 -0.30 10.32 -12.20
CA GLY A 43 -0.98 10.56 -13.48
C GLY A 43 -0.47 9.69 -14.63
N LYS A 44 0.80 9.26 -14.60
CA LYS A 44 1.39 8.37 -15.63
C LYS A 44 0.95 6.92 -15.42
N VAL A 45 0.88 6.47 -14.16
CA VAL A 45 0.41 5.14 -13.80
C VAL A 45 -1.08 4.99 -14.09
N ILE A 46 -1.90 6.01 -13.80
CA ILE A 46 -3.31 6.05 -14.23
C ILE A 46 -3.38 6.03 -15.77
N GLY A 47 -2.61 6.91 -16.40
CA GLY A 47 -2.57 7.08 -17.85
C GLY A 47 -3.85 7.70 -18.40
N LYS A 48 -3.82 8.10 -19.69
CA LYS A 48 -4.97 8.76 -20.33
C LYS A 48 -6.22 7.90 -20.25
N GLN A 49 -7.30 8.46 -19.66
CA GLN A 49 -8.57 7.78 -19.40
C GLN A 49 -8.42 6.53 -18.51
N GLY A 50 -7.38 6.41 -17.69
CA GLY A 50 -7.19 5.23 -16.83
C GLY A 50 -6.81 3.96 -17.61
N ARG A 51 -6.28 4.08 -18.84
CA ARG A 51 -5.94 2.90 -19.65
C ARG A 51 -4.78 2.12 -19.06
N THR A 52 -3.75 2.81 -18.55
CA THR A 52 -2.54 2.18 -18.01
C THR A 52 -2.86 1.41 -16.73
N ILE A 53 -3.55 2.03 -15.76
CA ILE A 53 -3.92 1.36 -14.50
C ILE A 53 -4.87 0.17 -14.73
N ARG A 54 -5.80 0.27 -15.70
CA ARG A 54 -6.66 -0.87 -16.07
C ARG A 54 -5.86 -2.04 -16.65
N SER A 55 -4.86 -1.75 -17.48
CA SER A 55 -3.95 -2.77 -18.01
C SER A 55 -3.10 -3.40 -16.90
N LEU A 56 -2.58 -2.61 -15.97
CA LEU A 56 -1.84 -3.09 -14.80
C LEU A 56 -2.69 -4.03 -13.93
N ARG A 57 -3.93 -3.64 -13.63
CA ARG A 57 -4.89 -4.49 -12.89
C ARG A 57 -5.15 -5.81 -13.61
N THR A 58 -5.32 -5.77 -14.93
CA THR A 58 -5.51 -6.97 -15.75
C THR A 58 -4.28 -7.88 -15.71
N LEU A 59 -3.08 -7.29 -15.78
CA LEU A 59 -1.82 -8.03 -15.67
C LEU A 59 -1.65 -8.68 -14.30
N ALA A 60 -1.95 -7.95 -13.22
CA ALA A 60 -1.91 -8.45 -11.84
C ALA A 60 -2.89 -9.62 -11.65
N GLN A 61 -4.12 -9.50 -12.16
CA GLN A 61 -5.10 -10.58 -12.15
C GLN A 61 -4.60 -11.82 -12.90
N ALA A 62 -4.05 -11.65 -14.11
CA ALA A 62 -3.51 -12.75 -14.90
C ALA A 62 -2.33 -13.45 -14.21
N ALA A 63 -1.38 -12.67 -13.68
CA ALA A 63 -0.25 -13.21 -12.92
C ALA A 63 -0.71 -13.92 -11.64
N GLY A 64 -1.74 -13.40 -10.97
CA GLY A 64 -2.36 -14.01 -9.80
C GLY A 64 -2.98 -15.36 -10.13
N MET A 65 -3.72 -15.46 -11.24
CA MET A 65 -4.37 -16.70 -11.66
C MET A 65 -3.36 -17.85 -11.88
N VAL A 66 -2.17 -17.55 -12.43
CA VAL A 66 -1.09 -18.54 -12.57
C VAL A 66 -0.64 -19.09 -11.20
N GLN A 67 -0.77 -18.30 -10.15
CA GLN A 67 -0.43 -18.66 -8.77
C GLN A 67 -1.63 -19.20 -7.97
N GLY A 68 -2.80 -19.37 -8.60
CA GLY A 68 -4.04 -19.78 -7.93
C GLY A 68 -4.67 -18.67 -7.07
N LEU A 69 -4.35 -17.40 -7.36
CA LEU A 69 -4.78 -16.23 -6.60
C LEU A 69 -5.70 -15.32 -7.43
N ARG A 70 -6.58 -14.60 -6.75
CA ARG A 70 -7.33 -13.45 -7.26
C ARG A 70 -6.67 -12.19 -6.72
N CYS A 71 -5.83 -11.56 -7.54
CA CYS A 71 -5.15 -10.33 -7.17
C CYS A 71 -6.03 -9.12 -7.48
N ASN A 72 -6.23 -8.25 -6.49
CA ASN A 72 -6.68 -6.87 -6.69
C ASN A 72 -5.47 -5.95 -6.61
N LEU A 73 -5.39 -4.95 -7.50
CA LEU A 73 -4.30 -3.97 -7.50
C LEU A 73 -4.87 -2.58 -7.23
N GLU A 74 -4.31 -1.96 -6.20
CA GLU A 74 -4.61 -0.62 -5.72
C GLU A 74 -3.41 0.30 -5.97
N LEU A 75 -3.69 1.53 -6.37
CA LEU A 75 -2.68 2.58 -6.52
C LEU A 75 -3.00 3.58 -5.42
N LEU A 76 -2.07 3.74 -4.48
CA LEU A 76 -2.25 4.64 -3.35
C LEU A 76 -1.96 6.09 -3.77
N GLU A 77 -2.78 7.00 -3.29
CA GLU A 77 -2.57 8.44 -3.35
C GLU A 77 -2.15 8.96 -1.97
N GLU A 78 -1.53 10.14 -1.87
CA GLU A 78 -1.06 10.71 -0.59
C GLU A 78 -2.19 10.85 0.45
N ASP A 79 -3.44 10.97 0.00
CA ASP A 79 -4.62 11.10 0.84
C ASP A 79 -5.11 9.74 1.42
N ASP A 80 -4.60 8.61 0.92
CA ASP A 80 -4.94 7.26 1.39
C ASP A 80 -4.10 6.81 2.60
N LEU A 81 -3.09 7.61 2.98
CA LEU A 81 -2.28 7.37 4.17
C LEU A 81 -3.06 7.84 5.40
N GLU A 82 -3.76 6.92 6.08
CA GLU A 82 -4.20 7.21 7.44
C GLU A 82 -2.95 7.56 8.26
N PRO A 83 -2.94 8.71 8.97
CA PRO A 83 -1.82 9.06 9.82
C PRO A 83 -1.63 7.94 10.83
N ASP A 84 -0.41 7.43 10.94
CA ASP A 84 -0.04 6.38 11.89
C ASP A 84 -0.72 6.64 13.24
N ASP A 85 -1.65 5.75 13.60
CA ASP A 85 -2.37 5.73 14.87
C ASP A 85 -1.43 5.31 16.03
N GLU A 86 -0.20 5.86 16.06
CA GLU A 86 0.80 5.70 17.12
C GLU A 86 1.13 7.06 17.74
N ALA A 87 0.20 7.54 18.57
CA ALA A 87 0.54 8.34 19.75
C ALA A 87 -0.49 8.12 20.86
N VAL A 88 -0.72 6.85 21.27
CA VAL A 88 -1.19 6.59 22.63
C VAL A 88 0.05 6.56 23.52
N GLU A 89 0.55 7.74 23.88
CA GLU A 89 1.41 7.87 25.05
C GLU A 89 0.57 7.41 26.25
N GLY A 90 0.91 6.23 26.78
CA GLY A 90 0.40 5.78 28.06
C GLY A 90 0.92 6.72 29.13
N ASP A 91 0.05 7.56 29.69
CA ASP A 91 0.32 8.25 30.93
C ASP A 91 0.24 7.24 32.09
N GLU A 92 1.33 6.49 32.27
CA GLU A 92 1.66 5.87 33.56
C GLU A 92 2.21 6.95 34.50
N SER A 93 1.33 7.77 35.08
CA SER A 93 1.66 8.46 36.33
C SER A 93 1.16 7.63 37.50
N SER A 94 1.96 6.64 37.89
CA SER A 94 2.00 6.21 39.28
C SER A 94 2.91 7.17 40.05
N GLU A 95 2.32 7.99 40.92
CA GLU A 95 3.06 8.65 42.01
C GLU A 95 2.31 8.46 43.33
N ASP A 96 2.84 7.50 44.09
CA ASP A 96 3.14 7.61 45.52
C ASP A 96 2.06 8.06 46.51
N ASN A 97 1.48 7.04 47.16
CA ASN A 97 1.55 6.83 48.61
C ASN A 97 1.99 8.04 49.47
N ARG A 98 1.03 8.81 49.97
CA ARG A 98 1.13 9.44 51.29
C ARG A 98 -0.21 9.40 52.02
N GLY A 99 -0.19 8.79 53.21
CA GLY A 99 -0.94 9.34 54.34
C GLY A 99 -2.12 8.51 54.86
N ASN A 100 -1.80 7.39 55.49
CA ASN A 100 -2.60 6.89 56.62
C ASN A 100 -2.58 7.92 57.77
N GLN A 101 -3.76 8.42 58.18
CA GLN A 101 -4.15 9.05 59.47
C GLN A 101 -5.51 9.74 59.24
N ALA A 102 -6.57 9.64 60.05
CA ALA A 102 -6.79 9.15 61.42
C ALA A 102 -8.26 8.72 61.57
#